data_AF-A0A2V7FGJ4-F1
#
_entry.id   AF-A0A2V7FGJ4-F1
#
_cell.length_a   1.000
_cell.length_b   1.000
_cell.length_c   1.000
_cell.angle_alpha   90.00
_cell.angle_beta   90.00
_cell.angle_gamma   90.00
#
_symmetry.space_group_name_H-M   'P 1'
#
loop_
_entity.id
_entity.type
_entity.pdbx_description
1 polymer ?
#
loop_
_entity_poly.entity_id
_entity_poly.type
_entity_poly.pdbx_seq_one_letter_code
_entity_poly.pdbx_strand_id
1 'polypeptide(L)' 'MSAAIGELAPEYRAIVTLRDVEGLTIAEAATSIGISVANAKARLHRARLFLRTRLDAVMTAAA' A
#
# COMPACT_ATOMS: atom_id res chain seq x y z
N MET A 1 11.60 3.28 -1.32
CA MET A 1 10.34 2.71 -0.82
C MET A 1 9.52 3.73 -0.04
N SER A 2 10.07 4.34 1.02
CA SER A 2 9.33 5.20 1.95
C SER A 2 8.74 6.48 1.34
N ALA A 3 9.43 7.13 0.39
CA ALA A 3 8.93 8.34 -0.27
C ALA A 3 7.65 8.11 -1.10
N ALA A 4 7.59 7.00 -1.86
CA ALA A 4 6.44 6.68 -2.71
C ALA A 4 5.20 6.26 -1.90
N ILE A 5 5.39 5.66 -0.71
CA ILE A 5 4.30 5.35 0.23
C ILE A 5 3.66 6.65 0.76
N GLY A 6 4.45 7.72 0.88
CA GLY A 6 3.95 9.06 1.26
C GLY A 6 2.99 9.67 0.24
N GLU A 7 3.02 9.24 -1.02
CA GLU A 7 2.14 9.77 -2.08
C GLU A 7 0.79 9.05 -2.16
N LEU A 8 0.64 7.91 -1.46
CA LEU A 8 -0.63 7.21 -1.35
C LEU A 8 -1.63 8.04 -0.54
N ALA A 9 -2.90 7.97 -0.95
CA ALA A 9 -4.02 8.45 -0.14
C ALA A 9 -3.97 7.79 1.26
N PRO A 10 -4.40 8.49 2.33
CA PRO A 10 -4.25 8.02 3.72
C PRO A 10 -4.78 6.60 3.95
N GLU A 11 -5.91 6.26 3.35
CA GLU A 11 -6.53 4.93 3.44
C GLU A 11 -5.70 3.80 2.83
N TYR A 12 -4.89 4.09 1.81
CA TYR A 12 -4.01 3.13 1.14
C TYR A 12 -2.65 3.06 1.84
N ARG A 13 -2.16 4.20 2.35
CA ARG A 13 -0.93 4.25 3.13
C ARG A 13 -1.01 3.35 4.35
N ALA A 14 -2.10 3.44 5.12
CA ALA A 14 -2.27 2.67 6.35
C ALA A 14 -2.16 1.15 6.10
N ILE A 15 -2.84 0.62 5.08
CA ILE A 15 -2.80 -0.82 4.78
C ILE A 15 -1.43 -1.28 4.26
N VAL A 16 -0.73 -0.44 3.48
CA VAL A 16 0.61 -0.76 2.96
C VAL A 16 1.63 -0.73 4.10
N THR A 17 1.59 0.27 4.97
CA THR A 17 2.50 0.34 6.12
C THR A 17 2.33 -0.90 7.00
N LEU A 18 1.10 -1.21 7.42
CA LEU A 18 0.86 -2.36 8.29
C LEU A 18 1.25 -3.69 7.63
N ARG A 19 1.00 -3.88 6.33
CA ARG A 19 1.26 -5.16 5.65
C ARG A 19 2.71 -5.31 5.17
N ASP A 20 3.24 -4.29 4.51
CA ASP A 20 4.50 -4.37 3.76
C ASP A 20 5.69 -3.82 4.56
N VAL A 21 5.45 -3.02 5.62
CA VAL A 21 6.50 -2.49 6.52
C VAL A 21 6.48 -3.20 7.87
N GLU A 22 5.33 -3.26 8.53
CA GLU A 22 5.19 -3.87 9.86
C GLU A 22 4.95 -5.39 9.82
N GLY A 23 4.67 -5.95 8.64
CA GLY A 23 4.54 -7.40 8.44
C GLY A 23 3.25 -8.05 8.92
N LEU A 24 2.25 -7.27 9.38
CA LEU A 24 0.96 -7.79 9.82
C LEU A 24 0.27 -8.60 8.72
N THR A 25 -0.53 -9.58 9.08
CA THR A 25 -1.44 -10.22 8.13
C THR A 25 -2.52 -9.24 7.65
N ILE A 26 -3.17 -9.53 6.52
CA ILE A 26 -4.27 -8.70 6.02
C ILE A 26 -5.43 -8.63 7.03
N ALA A 27 -5.67 -9.71 7.78
CA ALA A 27 -6.72 -9.74 8.79
C ALA A 27 -6.40 -8.83 9.99
N GLU A 28 -5.16 -8.91 10.51
CA GLU A 28 -4.72 -8.04 11.61
C GLU A 28 -4.71 -6.56 11.19
N ALA A 29 -4.23 -6.27 9.99
CA ALA A 29 -4.23 -4.91 9.47
C ALA A 29 -5.66 -4.37 9.24
N ALA A 30 -6.59 -5.21 8.75
CA ALA A 30 -7.99 -4.85 8.58
C ALA A 30 -8.65 -4.50 9.92
N THR A 31 -8.41 -5.31 10.95
CA THR A 31 -8.88 -5.07 12.32
C THR A 31 -8.28 -3.79 12.90
N SER A 32 -6.96 -3.56 12.71
CA SER A 32 -6.26 -2.38 13.22
C SER A 32 -6.82 -1.06 12.67
N ILE A 33 -7.29 -1.04 11.42
CA ILE A 33 -7.84 0.16 10.77
C ILE A 33 -9.37 0.17 10.65
N GLY A 34 -10.06 -0.78 11.30
CA GLY A 34 -11.52 -0.82 11.39
C GLY A 34 -12.25 -1.08 10.08
N ILE A 35 -11.71 -1.92 9.18
CA ILE A 35 -12.36 -2.27 7.90
C ILE A 35 -12.51 -3.79 7.74
N SER A 36 -13.34 -4.21 6.78
CA SER A 36 -13.44 -5.63 6.43
C SER A 36 -12.18 -6.14 5.72
N VAL A 37 -11.88 -7.43 5.88
CA VAL A 37 -10.78 -8.10 5.18
C VAL A 37 -10.90 -7.96 3.65
N ALA A 38 -12.13 -7.99 3.12
CA ALA A 38 -12.37 -7.77 1.69
C ALA A 38 -11.96 -6.37 1.24
N ASN A 39 -12.31 -5.33 2.03
CA ASN A 39 -11.91 -3.95 1.75
C ASN A 39 -10.38 -3.80 1.87
N ALA A 40 -9.76 -4.42 2.89
CA ALA A 40 -8.31 -4.42 3.06
C ALA A 40 -7.57 -5.03 1.84
N LYS A 41 -8.06 -6.16 1.31
CA LYS A 41 -7.51 -6.76 0.08
C LYS A 41 -7.61 -5.81 -1.11
N ALA A 42 -8.77 -5.17 -1.31
CA ALA A 42 -8.98 -4.24 -2.42
C ALA A 42 -8.08 -3.00 -2.30
N ARG A 43 -7.97 -2.42 -1.10
CA ARG A 43 -7.10 -1.27 -0.82
C ARG A 43 -5.63 -1.60 -1.06
N LEU A 44 -5.16 -2.74 -0.53
CA LEU A 44 -3.77 -3.18 -0.70
C LEU A 44 -3.41 -3.40 -2.17
N HIS A 45 -4.32 -4.01 -2.95
CA HIS A 45 -4.11 -4.21 -4.38
C HIS A 45 -3.98 -2.87 -5.13
N ARG A 46 -4.90 -1.93 -4.90
CA ARG A 46 -4.87 -0.59 -5.52
C ARG A 46 -3.60 0.18 -5.13
N ALA A 47 -3.21 0.11 -3.87
CA ALA A 47 -2.00 0.75 -3.38
C ALA A 47 -0.74 0.21 -4.08
N ARG A 48 -0.63 -1.11 -4.24
CA ARG A 48 0.49 -1.74 -4.94
C ARG A 48 0.51 -1.42 -6.43
N LEU A 49 -0.66 -1.33 -7.08
CA LEU A 49 -0.73 -0.91 -8.47
C LEU A 49 -0.18 0.51 -8.65
N PHE A 50 -0.61 1.44 -7.79
CA PHE A 50 -0.09 2.82 -7.79
C PHE A 50 1.43 2.85 -7.59
N LEU A 51 1.94 2.13 -6.57
CA LEU A 51 3.38 2.07 -6.30
C LEU A 51 4.17 1.47 -7.47
N ARG A 52 3.63 0.46 -8.16
CA ARG A 52 4.25 -0.13 -9.34
C ARG A 52 4.33 0.87 -10.50
N THR A 53 3.23 1.57 -10.79
CA THR A 53 3.24 2.63 -11.82
C THR A 53 4.26 3.72 -11.53
N ARG A 54 4.44 4.09 -10.25
CA ARG A 54 5.47 5.06 -9.85
C ARG A 54 6.88 4.51 -10.01
N LEU A 55 7.10 3.24 -9.67
CA LEU A 55 8.40 2.58 -9.84
C LEU A 55 8.77 2.49 -11.33
N ASP A 56 7.83 2.08 -12.18
CA ASP A 56 8.02 2.01 -13.64
C ASP A 56 8.42 3.39 -14.20
N ALA A 57 7.72 4.46 -13.80
CA ALA A 57 8.04 5.82 -14.23
C ALA A 57 9.44 6.28 -13.78
N VAL A 58 9.85 5.94 -12.55
CA VAL A 58 11.19 6.27 -12.05
C VAL A 58 12.27 5.47 -12.79
N MET A 59 12.02 4.20 -13.08
CA MET A 59 12.97 3.36 -13.81
C MET A 59 13.12 3.77 -15.27
N THR A 60 12.05 4.23 -15.93
CA THR A 60 12.14 4.79 -17.30
C THR A 60 12.84 6.15 -17.33
N ALA A 61 12.68 6.99 -16.29
CA ALA A 61 13.34 8.30 -16.23
C ALA A 61 14.85 8.23 -15.90
N ALA A 62 15.34 7.09 -15.43
CA ALA A 62 16.74 6.88 -15.07
C ALA A 62 17.56 6.17 -16.18
N ALA A 63 16.96 5.90 -17.34
CA ALA A 63 17.59 5.33 -18.53
C ALA A 63 17.85 6.41 -19.59
#